data_AF-A0A8T5RZ80-F1
#
_entry.id   AF-A0A8T5RZ80-F1
#
_cell.length_a   1.000
_cell.length_b   1.000
_cell.length_c   1.000
_cell.angle_alpha   90.00
_cell.angle_beta   90.00
_cell.angle_gamma   90.00
#
_symmetry.space_group_name_H-M   'P 1'
#
loop_
_entity.id
_entity.type
_entity.pdbx_description
1 polymer ?
#
loop_
_entity_poly.entity_id
_entity_poly.type
_entity_poly.pdbx_seq_one_letter_code
_entity_poly.pdbx_strand_id
1 'polypeptide(L)'
;IPGLPKNDRIIGIAKNPTELSELIDNHDGSALFFQEYLGEHDIIYKVYVIGNWVVSITSHNRLQQKTDLSALEIMHIRVPVEERFKRKFIRLGRKLGMSVFGLDYILTDKGPYIVDINDFPSFKSVPEGISLISDYIYNVINMREIYQKAFLKAKS
;
A
#
# COMPACT_ATOMS: atom_id res chain seq x y z
N ILE A 1 -7.22 -11.05 -9.18
CA ILE A 1 -7.12 -12.14 -10.18
C ILE A 1 -5.66 -12.58 -10.28
N PRO A 2 -5.29 -13.76 -9.75
CA PRO A 2 -3.94 -14.31 -9.93
C PRO A 2 -3.66 -14.42 -11.44
N GLY A 3 -2.61 -13.77 -11.94
CA GLY A 3 -2.21 -13.85 -13.35
C GLY A 3 -2.42 -12.59 -14.20
N LEU A 4 -3.11 -11.56 -13.72
CA LEU A 4 -3.16 -10.27 -14.45
C LEU A 4 -1.84 -9.49 -14.27
N PRO A 5 -1.13 -9.16 -15.37
CA PRO A 5 -0.01 -8.21 -15.35
C PRO A 5 -0.38 -6.93 -14.62
N LYS A 6 0.60 -6.28 -13.97
CA LYS A 6 0.36 -5.05 -13.18
C LYS A 6 -0.28 -3.92 -14.00
N ASN A 7 -0.03 -3.90 -15.32
CA ASN A 7 -0.59 -2.92 -16.25
C ASN A 7 -2.06 -3.21 -16.60
N ASP A 8 -2.52 -4.45 -16.37
CA ASP A 8 -3.87 -4.91 -16.75
C ASP A 8 -4.82 -4.93 -15.53
N ARG A 9 -4.38 -4.37 -14.39
CA ARG A 9 -5.20 -4.24 -13.17
C ARG A 9 -6.12 -3.03 -13.20
N ILE A 10 -5.93 -2.12 -14.16
CA ILE A 10 -6.77 -0.94 -14.36
C ILE A 10 -7.27 -1.03 -15.80
N ILE A 11 -8.56 -1.34 -15.94
CA ILE A 11 -9.19 -1.53 -17.25
C ILE A 11 -9.45 -0.19 -17.98
N GLY A 12 -9.60 0.92 -17.24
CA GLY A 12 -9.80 2.25 -17.78
C GLY A 12 -10.44 3.22 -16.80
N ILE A 13 -10.76 4.42 -17.28
CA ILE A 13 -11.53 5.44 -16.56
C ILE A 13 -12.73 5.79 -17.44
N ALA A 14 -13.95 5.58 -16.95
CA ALA A 14 -15.17 5.99 -17.63
C ALA A 14 -15.61 7.38 -17.16
N LYS A 15 -15.93 8.28 -18.10
CA LYS A 15 -16.48 9.62 -17.81
C LYS A 15 -17.99 9.68 -17.95
N ASN A 16 -18.59 8.68 -18.59
CA ASN A 16 -20.03 8.59 -18.81
C ASN A 16 -20.48 7.10 -18.87
N PRO A 17 -21.80 6.83 -18.80
CA PRO A 17 -22.32 5.45 -18.80
C PRO A 17 -22.01 4.65 -20.08
N THR A 18 -21.87 5.32 -21.22
CA THR A 18 -21.52 4.67 -22.50
C THR A 18 -20.10 4.13 -22.44
N GLU A 19 -19.12 4.98 -22.07
CA GLU A 19 -17.72 4.56 -21.88
C GLU A 19 -17.60 3.46 -20.83
N LEU A 20 -18.39 3.51 -19.75
CA LEU A 20 -18.41 2.46 -18.74
C LEU A 20 -18.84 1.12 -19.33
N SER A 21 -19.92 1.13 -20.14
CA SER A 21 -20.45 -0.07 -20.79
C SER A 21 -19.42 -0.68 -21.74
N GLU A 22 -18.73 0.16 -22.53
CA GLU A 22 -17.66 -0.27 -23.44
C GLU A 22 -16.46 -0.89 -22.68
N LEU A 23 -16.05 -0.31 -21.54
CA LEU A 23 -14.92 -0.81 -20.75
C LEU A 23 -15.21 -2.18 -20.11
N ILE A 24 -16.46 -2.44 -19.71
CA ILE A 24 -16.83 -3.66 -18.99
C ILE A 24 -17.34 -4.78 -19.89
N ASP A 25 -17.64 -4.52 -21.18
CA ASP A 25 -18.31 -5.46 -22.09
C ASP A 25 -17.62 -6.84 -22.18
N ASN A 26 -16.29 -6.85 -22.11
CA ASN A 26 -15.47 -8.07 -22.19
C ASN A 26 -15.02 -8.61 -20.82
N HIS A 27 -15.59 -8.12 -19.73
CA HIS A 27 -15.19 -8.48 -18.38
C HIS A 27 -16.37 -9.05 -17.58
N ASP A 28 -16.09 -10.05 -16.76
CA ASP A 28 -17.06 -10.50 -15.75
C ASP A 28 -17.27 -9.38 -14.74
N GLY A 29 -18.45 -8.77 -14.75
CA GLY A 29 -18.81 -7.67 -13.85
C GLY A 29 -18.68 -8.00 -12.36
N SER A 30 -18.76 -9.29 -11.99
CA SER A 30 -18.56 -9.74 -10.60
C SER A 30 -17.09 -9.73 -10.15
N ALA A 31 -16.17 -9.65 -11.11
CA ALA A 31 -14.73 -9.58 -10.89
C ALA A 31 -14.16 -8.16 -10.94
N LEU A 32 -15.02 -7.14 -11.13
CA LEU A 32 -14.64 -5.74 -11.24
C LEU A 32 -14.80 -4.99 -9.93
N PHE A 33 -13.86 -4.09 -9.67
CA PHE A 33 -13.95 -3.11 -8.59
C PHE A 33 -14.07 -1.72 -9.20
N PHE A 34 -15.10 -0.98 -8.80
CA PHE A 34 -15.33 0.38 -9.24
C PHE A 34 -14.89 1.36 -8.15
N GLN A 35 -14.14 2.38 -8.55
CA GLN A 35 -13.65 3.42 -7.66
C GLN A 35 -13.89 4.78 -8.31
N GLU A 36 -14.34 5.75 -7.52
CA GLU A 36 -14.47 7.13 -7.97
C GLU A 36 -13.11 7.64 -8.45
N TYR A 37 -13.09 8.20 -9.66
CA TYR A 37 -11.90 8.84 -10.20
C TYR A 37 -11.81 10.27 -9.65
N LEU A 38 -10.81 10.52 -8.81
CA LEU A 38 -10.65 11.81 -8.11
C LEU A 38 -9.98 12.89 -8.97
N GLY A 39 -9.70 12.61 -10.25
CA GLY A 39 -9.00 13.53 -11.14
C GLY A 39 -7.49 13.41 -11.09
N GLU A 40 -6.81 14.39 -11.70
CA GLU A 40 -5.37 14.39 -11.86
C GLU A 40 -4.66 14.73 -10.56
N HIS A 41 -3.84 13.81 -10.08
CA HIS A 41 -2.97 14.00 -8.93
C HIS A 41 -1.55 13.61 -9.34
N ASP A 42 -0.61 14.54 -9.26
CA ASP A 42 0.78 14.31 -9.67
C ASP A 42 1.53 13.40 -8.69
N ILE A 43 1.14 13.46 -7.41
CA ILE A 43 1.84 12.81 -6.31
C ILE A 43 0.91 11.80 -5.63
N ILE A 44 1.39 10.57 -5.55
CA ILE A 44 0.86 9.49 -4.72
C ILE A 44 1.83 9.28 -3.55
N TYR A 45 1.32 9.33 -2.34
CA TYR A 45 2.08 9.01 -1.15
C TYR A 45 1.97 7.52 -0.88
N LYS A 46 3.10 6.82 -0.92
CA LYS A 46 3.19 5.42 -0.50
C LYS A 46 3.65 5.39 0.94
N VAL A 47 2.98 4.62 1.78
CA VAL A 47 3.39 4.34 3.15
C VAL A 47 3.65 2.85 3.26
N TYR A 48 4.77 2.50 3.88
CA TYR A 48 5.07 1.13 4.24
C TYR A 48 5.08 0.98 5.75
N VAL A 49 4.47 -0.10 6.21
CA VAL A 49 4.35 -0.43 7.63
C VAL A 49 5.00 -1.80 7.87
N ILE A 50 5.88 -1.87 8.87
CA ILE A 50 6.53 -3.10 9.35
C ILE A 50 6.39 -3.11 10.88
N GLY A 51 5.41 -3.83 11.41
CA GLY A 51 5.06 -3.80 12.83
C GLY A 51 4.68 -2.39 13.29
N ASN A 52 5.59 -1.75 14.03
CA ASN A 52 5.45 -0.38 14.51
C ASN A 52 6.24 0.65 13.68
N TRP A 53 7.06 0.18 12.75
CA TRP A 53 7.83 1.04 11.88
C TRP A 53 6.98 1.51 10.71
N VAL A 54 7.04 2.81 10.41
CA VAL A 54 6.26 3.45 9.36
C VAL A 54 7.16 4.41 8.58
N VAL A 55 7.26 4.21 7.28
CA VAL A 55 7.94 5.13 6.35
C VAL A 55 6.97 5.58 5.29
N SER A 56 7.13 6.79 4.79
CA SER A 56 6.42 7.24 3.60
C SER A 56 7.39 7.79 2.57
N ILE A 57 7.05 7.55 1.31
CA ILE A 57 7.73 8.06 0.14
C ILE A 57 6.70 8.69 -0.81
N THR A 58 7.10 9.69 -1.56
CA THR A 58 6.33 10.13 -2.74
C THR A 58 6.55 9.17 -3.90
N SER A 59 5.58 9.09 -4.80
CA SER A 59 5.63 8.40 -6.09
C SER A 59 4.81 9.19 -7.09
N HIS A 60 5.28 9.27 -8.33
CA HIS A 60 4.50 9.87 -9.40
C HIS A 60 3.36 8.95 -9.84
N ASN A 61 2.26 9.56 -10.27
CA ASN A 61 1.09 8.86 -10.74
C ASN A 61 1.38 8.10 -12.05
N ARG A 62 1.16 6.78 -12.02
CA ARG A 62 1.47 5.89 -13.14
C ARG A 62 0.36 5.81 -14.20
N LEU A 63 -0.83 6.35 -13.88
CA LEU A 63 -1.94 6.45 -14.85
C LEU A 63 -1.64 7.45 -15.96
N GLN A 64 -0.75 8.40 -15.69
CA GLN A 64 -0.26 9.35 -16.65
C GLN A 64 1.13 8.89 -17.07
N GLN A 65 1.23 8.19 -18.20
CA GLN A 65 2.51 7.84 -18.82
C GLN A 65 3.18 9.12 -19.34
N LYS A 66 3.82 9.90 -18.45
CA LYS A 66 4.89 10.79 -18.90
C LYS A 66 6.05 9.88 -19.31
N THR A 67 6.27 9.77 -20.61
CA THR A 67 7.30 8.92 -21.23
C THR A 67 8.72 9.44 -21.00
N ASP A 68 8.85 10.72 -20.65
CA ASP A 68 10.12 11.40 -20.40
C ASP A 68 10.21 11.88 -18.95
N LEU A 69 10.34 10.95 -18.00
CA LEU A 69 10.68 11.27 -16.61
C LEU A 69 12.19 11.18 -16.43
N SER A 70 12.82 12.25 -15.97
CA SER A 70 14.24 12.26 -15.58
C SER A 70 14.50 11.32 -14.40
N ALA A 71 15.75 10.89 -14.21
CA ALA A 71 16.14 10.03 -13.09
C ALA A 71 15.81 10.65 -11.71
N LEU A 72 15.80 11.98 -11.62
CA LEU A 72 15.36 12.73 -10.43
C LEU A 72 13.84 12.69 -10.24
N GLU A 73 13.05 12.70 -11.31
CA GLU A 73 11.59 12.55 -11.27
C GLU A 73 11.15 11.09 -11.00
N ILE A 74 12.06 10.12 -11.11
CA ILE A 74 11.82 8.74 -10.69
C ILE A 74 12.12 8.55 -9.19
N MET A 75 12.86 9.46 -8.56
CA MET A 75 13.24 9.31 -7.16
C MET A 75 12.03 9.38 -6.24
N HIS A 76 11.80 8.28 -5.52
CA HIS A 76 10.91 8.24 -4.38
C HIS A 76 11.55 8.97 -3.19
N ILE A 77 11.04 10.16 -2.86
CA ILE A 77 11.58 10.99 -1.78
C ILE A 77 10.91 10.60 -0.47
N ARG A 78 11.70 10.37 0.59
CA ARG A 78 11.15 10.17 1.93
C ARG A 78 10.42 11.42 2.40
N VAL A 79 9.19 11.23 2.87
CA VAL A 79 8.36 12.29 3.42
C VAL A 79 7.99 11.98 4.87
N PRO A 80 8.04 12.98 5.76
CA PRO A 80 7.67 12.78 7.15
C PRO A 80 6.19 12.43 7.24
N VAL A 81 5.88 11.40 8.04
CA VAL A 81 4.51 11.06 8.39
C VAL A 81 4.23 11.63 9.76
N GLU A 82 3.17 12.43 9.89
CA GLU A 82 2.73 12.90 11.20
C GLU A 82 2.49 11.74 12.16
N GLU A 83 2.87 11.91 13.41
CA GLU A 83 2.80 10.85 14.41
C GLU A 83 1.35 10.34 14.63
N ARG A 84 0.37 11.24 14.52
CA ARG A 84 -1.05 10.88 14.56
C ARG A 84 -1.44 9.96 13.41
N PHE A 85 -0.87 10.17 12.22
CA PHE A 85 -1.11 9.33 11.04
C PHE A 85 -0.42 7.97 11.16
N LYS A 86 0.82 7.93 11.64
CA LYS A 86 1.52 6.65 11.90
C LYS A 86 0.70 5.73 12.81
N ARG A 87 0.18 6.26 13.92
CA ARG A 87 -0.68 5.49 14.83
C ARG A 87 -1.95 4.97 14.17
N LYS A 88 -2.57 5.75 13.26
CA LYS A 88 -3.75 5.31 12.50
C LYS A 88 -3.40 4.14 11.57
N PHE A 89 -2.28 4.21 10.85
CA PHE A 89 -1.85 3.14 9.97
C PHE A 89 -1.52 1.84 10.73
N ILE A 90 -0.77 1.93 11.83
CA ILE A 90 -0.50 0.76 12.68
C ILE A 90 -1.81 0.13 13.19
N ARG A 91 -2.77 0.96 13.61
CA ARG A 91 -4.09 0.47 14.05
C ARG A 91 -4.89 -0.17 12.91
N LEU A 92 -4.79 0.37 11.70
CA LEU A 92 -5.42 -0.21 10.50
C LEU A 92 -4.87 -1.61 10.22
N GLY A 93 -3.54 -1.76 10.22
CA GLY A 93 -2.88 -3.06 10.06
C GLY A 93 -3.36 -4.08 11.09
N ARG A 94 -3.42 -3.70 12.37
CA ARG A 94 -3.94 -4.57 13.44
C ARG A 94 -5.39 -4.99 13.21
N LYS A 95 -6.26 -4.08 12.74
CA LYS A 95 -7.66 -4.40 12.43
C LYS A 95 -7.80 -5.35 11.25
N LEU A 96 -6.88 -5.28 10.29
CA LEU A 96 -6.87 -6.10 9.09
C LEU A 96 -6.03 -7.39 9.23
N GLY A 97 -5.40 -7.61 10.39
CA GLY A 97 -4.50 -8.76 10.60
C GLY A 97 -3.16 -8.64 9.83
N MET A 98 -2.80 -7.44 9.37
CA MET A 98 -1.58 -7.19 8.60
C MET A 98 -0.52 -6.51 9.46
N SER A 99 0.66 -7.12 9.54
CA SER A 99 1.82 -6.52 10.19
C SER A 99 2.87 -5.97 9.24
N VAL A 100 2.86 -6.41 7.98
CA VAL A 100 3.76 -5.92 6.93
C VAL A 100 2.90 -5.60 5.73
N PHE A 101 2.67 -4.30 5.47
CA PHE A 101 1.77 -3.88 4.40
C PHE A 101 2.16 -2.51 3.87
N GLY A 102 1.67 -2.18 2.68
CA GLY A 102 1.77 -0.87 2.06
C GLY A 102 0.41 -0.24 1.90
N LEU A 103 0.34 1.08 1.92
CA LEU A 103 -0.83 1.82 1.48
C LEU A 103 -0.43 2.96 0.55
N ASP A 104 -1.28 3.25 -0.41
CA ASP A 104 -1.13 4.40 -1.30
C ASP A 104 -2.27 5.38 -0.98
N TYR A 105 -1.94 6.67 -0.82
CA TYR A 105 -2.93 7.71 -0.61
C TYR A 105 -2.58 8.97 -1.41
N ILE A 106 -3.60 9.76 -1.70
CA ILE A 106 -3.47 11.10 -2.28
C ILE A 106 -4.02 12.14 -1.31
N LEU A 107 -3.53 13.38 -1.41
CA LEU A 107 -4.08 14.49 -0.65
C LEU A 107 -5.19 15.15 -1.46
N THR A 108 -6.38 15.26 -0.85
CA THR A 108 -7.53 15.98 -1.41
C THR A 108 -7.87 17.16 -0.52
N ASP A 109 -8.76 18.05 -0.96
CA ASP A 109 -9.28 19.16 -0.16
C ASP A 109 -9.97 18.70 1.14
N LYS A 110 -10.46 17.45 1.16
CA LYS A 110 -11.10 16.82 2.34
C LYS A 110 -10.10 16.07 3.22
N GLY A 111 -8.81 16.08 2.87
CA GLY A 111 -7.74 15.35 3.53
C GLY A 111 -7.29 14.09 2.78
N PRO A 112 -6.50 13.21 3.43
CA PRO A 112 -5.92 12.05 2.79
C PRO A 112 -6.96 11.01 2.36
N TYR A 113 -6.93 10.63 1.08
CA TYR A 113 -7.78 9.61 0.49
C TYR A 113 -6.94 8.36 0.18
N ILE A 114 -7.27 7.23 0.80
CA ILE A 114 -6.56 5.96 0.57
C ILE A 114 -7.04 5.37 -0.76
N VAL A 115 -6.10 5.13 -1.67
CA VAL A 115 -6.36 4.60 -3.01
C VAL A 115 -6.18 3.09 -3.04
N ASP A 116 -5.13 2.57 -2.39
CA ASP A 116 -4.80 1.14 -2.44
C ASP A 116 -4.16 0.68 -1.13
N ILE A 117 -4.31 -0.60 -0.81
CA ILE A 117 -3.66 -1.27 0.32
C ILE A 117 -3.13 -2.62 -0.17
N ASN A 118 -1.83 -2.84 -0.01
CA ASN A 118 -1.15 -4.06 -0.44
C ASN A 118 -0.63 -4.83 0.77
N ASP A 119 -1.02 -6.10 0.89
CA ASP A 119 -0.39 -7.03 1.81
C ASP A 119 1.02 -7.39 1.27
N PHE A 120 2.02 -7.30 2.14
CA PHE A 120 3.42 -7.60 1.84
C PHE A 120 3.93 -7.03 0.49
N PRO A 121 4.03 -5.69 0.33
CA PRO A 121 4.53 -5.09 -0.91
C PRO A 121 6.04 -5.37 -1.10
N SER A 122 6.61 -4.94 -2.23
CA SER A 122 8.01 -5.27 -2.57
C SER A 122 9.09 -4.44 -1.86
N PHE A 123 8.74 -3.34 -1.18
CA PHE A 123 9.67 -2.41 -0.51
C PHE A 123 10.87 -1.89 -1.35
N LYS A 124 10.87 -2.04 -2.68
CA LYS A 124 12.00 -1.72 -3.57
C LYS A 124 12.58 -0.30 -3.40
N SER A 125 11.75 0.64 -2.99
CA SER A 125 12.09 2.05 -2.81
C SER A 125 12.54 2.40 -1.39
N VAL A 126 12.70 1.40 -0.53
CA VAL A 126 13.06 1.51 0.88
C VAL A 126 14.31 0.66 1.11
N PRO A 127 15.52 1.26 1.07
CA PRO A 127 16.78 0.51 1.14
C PRO A 127 16.89 -0.42 2.37
N GLU A 128 16.44 0.04 3.53
CA GLU A 128 16.41 -0.70 4.79
C GLU A 128 15.25 -1.69 4.93
N GLY A 129 14.34 -1.75 3.95
CA GLY A 129 13.09 -2.52 4.04
C GLY A 129 13.33 -4.00 4.31
N ILE A 130 14.29 -4.62 3.62
CA ILE A 130 14.62 -6.05 3.80
C ILE A 130 15.16 -6.32 5.22
N SER A 131 16.06 -5.45 5.71
CA SER A 131 16.64 -5.60 7.06
C SER A 131 15.53 -5.50 8.11
N LEU A 132 14.68 -4.48 8.02
CA LEU A 132 13.60 -4.26 8.98
C LEU A 132 12.56 -5.38 8.98
N ILE A 133 12.23 -5.95 7.82
CA ILE A 133 11.35 -7.12 7.73
C ILE A 133 12.01 -8.32 8.41
N SER A 134 13.29 -8.54 8.15
CA SER A 134 14.05 -9.65 8.74
C SER A 134 14.09 -9.53 10.27
N ASP A 135 14.42 -8.34 10.78
CA ASP A 135 14.42 -8.04 12.21
C ASP A 135 13.02 -8.22 12.83
N TYR A 136 11.97 -7.76 12.13
CA TYR A 136 10.60 -7.91 12.58
C TYR A 136 10.20 -9.39 12.70
N ILE A 137 10.49 -10.21 11.68
CA ILE A 137 10.19 -11.64 11.69
C ILE A 137 10.94 -12.33 12.82
N TYR A 138 12.24 -12.06 12.95
CA TYR A 138 13.09 -12.63 14.01
C TYR A 138 12.54 -12.30 15.41
N ASN A 139 12.19 -11.03 15.64
CA ASN A 139 11.62 -10.59 16.91
C ASN A 139 10.27 -11.24 17.20
N VAL A 140 9.39 -11.39 16.20
CA VAL A 140 8.10 -12.07 16.37
C VAL A 140 8.29 -13.53 16.77
N ILE A 141 9.23 -14.24 16.13
CA ILE A 141 9.53 -15.64 16.47
C ILE A 141 10.04 -15.75 17.91
N ASN A 142 11.04 -14.93 18.29
CA ASN A 142 11.60 -14.95 19.64
C ASN A 142 10.56 -14.63 20.71
N MET A 143 9.72 -13.63 20.47
CA MET A 143 8.65 -13.28 21.41
C MET A 143 7.67 -14.45 21.57
N ARG A 144 7.30 -15.13 20.49
CA ARG A 144 6.42 -16.32 20.56
C ARG A 144 7.04 -17.43 21.41
N GLU A 145 8.33 -17.71 21.24
CA GLU A 145 9.02 -18.72 22.06
C GLU A 145 9.04 -18.36 23.55
N ILE A 146 9.32 -17.09 23.87
CA ILE A 146 9.32 -16.59 25.25
C ILE A 146 7.93 -16.75 25.86
N TYR A 147 6.87 -16.33 25.16
CA TYR A 147 5.50 -16.46 25.65
C TYR A 147 5.07 -17.91 25.80
N GLN A 148 5.46 -18.80 24.89
CA GLN A 148 5.18 -20.23 25.00
C GLN A 148 5.86 -20.84 26.24
N LYS A 149 7.14 -20.55 26.48
CA LYS A 149 7.87 -21.01 27.67
C LYS A 149 7.23 -20.49 28.96
N ALA A 150 6.87 -19.20 29.00
CA ALA A 150 6.20 -18.60 30.15
C ALA A 150 4.83 -19.23 30.43
N PHE A 151 4.04 -19.49 29.37
CA PHE A 151 2.74 -20.14 29.47
C PHE A 151 2.83 -21.58 29.99
N LEU A 152 3.82 -22.36 29.51
CA LEU A 152 4.06 -23.72 30.00
C LEU A 152 4.44 -23.73 31.48
N LYS A 153 5.33 -22.80 31.91
CA LYS A 153 5.71 -22.65 33.31
C LYS A 153 4.54 -22.23 34.21
N ALA A 154 3.60 -21.44 33.71
CA ALA A 154 2.42 -21.03 34.47
C ALA A 154 1.38 -22.16 34.64
N LYS A 155 1.50 -23.24 33.85
CA LYS A 155 0.61 -24.43 33.91
C LYS A 155 1.18 -25.60 34.71
N SER A 156 2.48 -25.62 34.96
CA SER A 156 3.16 -26.59 35.83
C SER A 156 3.09 -26.16 37.29
#